data_AF-A0A2E7SXB0-F1
#
_entry.id   AF-A0A2E7SXB0-F1
#
_cell.length_a   1.000
_cell.length_b   1.000
_cell.length_c   1.000
_cell.angle_alpha   90.00
_cell.angle_beta   90.00
_cell.angle_gamma   90.00
#
_symmetry.space_group_name_H-M   'P 1'
#
loop_
_entity.id
_entity.type
_entity.pdbx_description
1 polymer ?
#
loop_
_entity_poly.entity_id
_entity_poly.type
_entity_poly.pdbx_seq_one_letter_code
_entity_poly.pdbx_strand_id
1 'polypeptide(L)'
;MGRTFLSTFLLLSYLIGQPTYEFEIIPIPEMDTPLRMKGDGSAIVGTNYAGQALYWTDSTGLQVLGVGELWGISENDRIFAELANDNGNWEAALIEDGETTFLGNVEGGNTCDAFYSHGLGISSDGSTGVGMGWIDCGTSAFYWTDESGIVELGQYNGGSTKAQAVSGDGQLIGGWAQTSNRSSCLWDQDGNITFLGSLQEGNDHGEVQVITNDGTQVGGYCTGSAGNNVEGYIWTAEGGIIGLGVPSNSAATNVSRVFDLSENNVAVGEYLNETPVFYKACIYTTETGEFVNLRDYLLEMGMDEIVDWDLHRALCISDDGTIIAGYGKDPQNNWTGWVIRVIAGEDPGEVLLVPSDHATIQAAINASEDRDTILVAPGTYEENINYNGKNIVIGSYALLYGSSETFIVQTVIDGNGSGSVVTLNSGEDSSAVLYGFTVQNGNAEMGGGIFIESSEPTLEHLLIKNNNAEYGGGVYARYEAEPVFNSVVIKNNTAGQGGGMRFRDDSNAWINDCSIIGNVSDGKGGGIYCNNADP
;
A
#
# COMPACT_ATOMS: atom_id res chain seq x y z
N MET A 1 30.07 2.52 -21.13
CA MET A 1 28.99 2.54 -22.13
C MET A 1 27.75 1.89 -21.51
N GLY A 2 27.20 2.51 -20.45
CA GLY A 2 26.19 1.84 -19.61
C GLY A 2 25.61 2.73 -18.51
N ARG A 3 25.30 4.00 -18.84
CA ARG A 3 24.58 4.91 -17.92
C ARG A 3 23.38 5.61 -18.56
N THR A 4 23.04 5.28 -19.81
CA THR A 4 21.94 5.92 -20.55
C THR A 4 20.64 5.13 -20.57
N PHE A 5 20.58 3.93 -19.96
CA PHE A 5 19.36 3.10 -19.93
C PHE A 5 18.56 3.21 -18.63
N LEU A 6 19.14 3.71 -17.53
CA LEU A 6 18.41 3.84 -16.25
C LEU A 6 17.44 5.04 -16.23
N SER A 7 17.74 6.13 -16.94
CA SER A 7 16.88 7.33 -16.93
C SER A 7 15.62 7.17 -17.80
N THR A 8 15.65 6.30 -18.81
CA THR A 8 14.50 6.05 -19.68
C THR A 8 13.50 5.07 -19.07
N PHE A 9 13.96 4.21 -18.14
CA PHE A 9 13.09 3.28 -17.40
C PHE A 9 12.37 3.97 -16.23
N LEU A 10 13.03 4.91 -15.53
CA LEU A 10 12.41 5.72 -14.48
C LEU A 10 11.36 6.72 -15.01
N LEU A 11 11.49 7.19 -16.26
CA LEU A 11 10.49 8.10 -16.84
C LEU A 11 9.27 7.36 -17.42
N LEU A 12 9.40 6.08 -17.76
CA LEU A 12 8.26 5.30 -18.26
C LEU A 12 7.30 4.93 -17.12
N SER A 13 7.78 4.72 -15.89
CA SER A 13 6.92 4.45 -14.73
C SER A 13 6.00 5.63 -14.38
N TYR A 14 6.42 6.87 -14.66
CA TYR A 14 5.57 8.06 -14.51
C TYR A 14 4.43 8.14 -15.53
N LEU A 15 4.51 7.45 -16.68
CA LEU A 15 3.51 7.54 -17.75
C LEU A 15 2.46 6.43 -17.74
N ILE A 16 2.60 5.39 -16.90
CA ILE A 16 1.71 4.22 -16.92
C ILE A 16 0.65 4.29 -15.81
N GLY A 17 0.51 5.43 -15.12
CA GLY A 17 -0.51 5.57 -14.08
C GLY A 17 -0.41 4.45 -13.04
N GLN A 18 0.81 4.01 -12.70
CA GLN A 18 0.98 3.03 -11.63
C GLN A 18 1.01 3.77 -10.30
N PRO A 19 0.17 3.41 -9.32
CA PRO A 19 0.23 4.01 -8.00
C PRO A 19 1.66 3.89 -7.46
N THR A 20 2.21 5.00 -7.00
CA THR A 20 3.47 4.97 -6.28
C THR A 20 3.19 4.40 -4.91
N TYR A 21 3.69 3.22 -4.59
CA TYR A 21 3.59 2.68 -3.25
C TYR A 21 4.79 3.14 -2.43
N GLU A 22 4.52 3.66 -1.24
CA GLU A 22 5.52 3.70 -0.17
C GLU A 22 5.40 2.40 0.62
N PHE A 23 6.54 1.87 1.05
CA PHE A 23 6.59 0.64 1.81
C PHE A 23 7.33 0.87 3.12
N GLU A 24 6.92 0.14 4.15
CA GLU A 24 7.64 0.08 5.42
C GLU A 24 7.68 -1.37 5.90
N ILE A 25 8.82 -1.80 6.43
CA ILE A 25 8.93 -3.03 7.23
C ILE A 25 9.42 -2.73 8.64
N ILE A 26 8.58 -3.03 9.62
CA ILE A 26 8.85 -2.81 11.04
C ILE A 26 9.14 -4.16 11.70
N PRO A 27 10.37 -4.42 12.17
CA PRO A 27 10.63 -5.59 13.01
C PRO A 27 9.91 -5.45 14.35
N ILE A 28 9.29 -6.54 14.82
CA ILE A 28 8.81 -6.69 16.19
C ILE A 28 9.67 -7.76 16.87
N PRO A 29 10.83 -7.39 17.46
CA PRO A 29 11.65 -8.32 18.21
C PRO A 29 10.83 -8.98 19.32
N GLU A 30 11.13 -10.23 19.62
CA GLU A 30 10.48 -11.04 20.68
C GLU A 30 9.01 -11.42 20.45
N MET A 31 8.37 -10.98 19.36
CA MET A 31 7.06 -11.52 18.92
C MET A 31 7.28 -12.55 17.81
N ASP A 32 7.52 -13.80 18.17
CA ASP A 32 7.80 -14.86 17.20
C ASP A 32 6.56 -15.32 16.42
N THR A 33 5.36 -14.98 16.89
CA THR A 33 4.10 -15.41 16.27
C THR A 33 3.01 -14.34 16.46
N PRO A 34 2.93 -13.32 15.59
CA PRO A 34 1.80 -12.39 15.53
C PRO A 34 0.56 -13.14 15.02
N LEU A 35 -0.40 -13.45 15.88
CA LEU A 35 -1.52 -14.34 15.56
C LEU A 35 -2.69 -13.58 14.91
N ARG A 36 -3.02 -12.37 15.39
CA ARG A 36 -4.13 -11.54 14.88
C ARG A 36 -3.80 -10.05 15.00
N MET A 37 -4.51 -9.24 14.22
CA MET A 37 -4.46 -7.78 14.29
C MET A 37 -5.86 -7.17 14.31
N LYS A 38 -5.97 -5.90 14.71
CA LYS A 38 -7.18 -5.10 14.48
C LYS A 38 -7.38 -4.86 12.98
N GLY A 39 -8.61 -4.61 12.56
CA GLY A 39 -8.97 -4.38 11.17
C GLY A 39 -8.22 -3.20 10.53
N ASP A 40 -7.86 -2.19 11.32
CA ASP A 40 -7.04 -1.05 10.87
C ASP A 40 -5.51 -1.29 10.98
N GLY A 41 -5.08 -2.46 11.44
CA GLY A 41 -3.67 -2.83 11.66
C GLY A 41 -2.96 -2.04 12.78
N SER A 42 -3.70 -1.29 13.61
CA SER A 42 -3.13 -0.44 14.67
C SER A 42 -2.56 -1.21 15.88
N ALA A 43 -3.04 -2.45 16.08
CA ALA A 43 -2.60 -3.32 17.15
C ALA A 43 -2.50 -4.77 16.69
N ILE A 44 -1.51 -5.49 17.23
CA ILE A 44 -1.23 -6.89 16.94
C ILE A 44 -1.15 -7.68 18.25
N VAL A 45 -1.74 -8.86 18.25
CA VAL A 45 -1.68 -9.80 19.36
C VAL A 45 -1.02 -11.11 18.94
N GLY A 46 -0.32 -11.76 19.85
CA GLY A 46 0.40 -12.99 19.54
C GLY A 46 1.11 -13.63 20.72
N THR A 47 2.15 -14.39 20.41
CA THR A 47 3.00 -15.08 21.39
C THR A 47 4.47 -15.17 20.94
N ASN A 48 5.29 -15.79 21.78
CA ASN A 48 6.70 -16.06 21.52
C ASN A 48 7.15 -17.42 22.03
N TYR A 49 8.39 -17.82 21.72
CA TYR A 49 8.93 -19.11 22.15
C TYR A 49 9.10 -19.26 23.67
N ALA A 50 8.98 -18.17 24.44
CA ALA A 50 8.96 -18.21 25.90
C ALA A 50 7.55 -18.44 26.48
N GLY A 51 6.51 -18.54 25.63
CA GLY A 51 5.12 -18.73 26.05
C GLY A 51 4.52 -17.49 26.70
N GLN A 52 4.92 -16.30 26.25
CA GLN A 52 4.38 -15.03 26.74
C GLN A 52 3.25 -14.55 25.83
N ALA A 53 2.17 -14.07 26.44
CA ALA A 53 1.06 -13.44 25.74
C ALA A 53 1.45 -11.99 25.39
N LEU A 54 1.48 -11.66 24.09
CA LEU A 54 2.09 -10.43 23.59
C LEU A 54 1.09 -9.53 22.87
N TYR A 55 1.11 -8.25 23.23
CA TYR A 55 0.36 -7.17 22.60
C TYR A 55 1.32 -6.11 22.07
N TRP A 56 1.12 -5.60 20.87
CA TRP A 56 1.99 -4.60 20.25
C TRP A 56 1.19 -3.50 19.56
N THR A 57 1.65 -2.26 19.69
CA THR A 57 1.23 -1.10 18.88
C THR A 57 2.44 -0.23 18.57
N ASP A 58 2.34 0.66 17.58
CA ASP A 58 3.36 1.69 17.31
C ASP A 58 3.63 2.58 18.53
N SER A 59 2.58 2.92 19.27
CA SER A 59 2.65 3.91 20.33
C SER A 59 3.25 3.37 21.63
N THR A 60 3.03 2.09 21.91
CA THR A 60 3.42 1.45 23.18
C THR A 60 4.54 0.44 23.02
N GLY A 61 4.83 0.00 21.79
CA GLY A 61 5.73 -1.12 21.52
C GLY A 61 5.16 -2.44 22.07
N LEU A 62 6.06 -3.40 22.29
CA LEU A 62 5.70 -4.73 22.78
C LEU A 62 5.37 -4.73 24.28
N GLN A 63 4.25 -5.35 24.65
CA GLN A 63 3.80 -5.54 26.01
C GLN A 63 3.53 -7.03 26.29
N VAL A 64 3.91 -7.50 27.48
CA VAL A 64 3.59 -8.84 27.96
C VAL A 64 2.35 -8.76 28.84
N LEU A 65 1.28 -9.44 28.44
CA LEU A 65 0.00 -9.43 29.15
C LEU A 65 -0.22 -10.69 30.02
N GLY A 66 0.66 -11.68 29.94
CA GLY A 66 0.57 -12.89 30.74
C GLY A 66 1.46 -14.02 30.23
N VAL A 67 1.24 -15.22 30.77
CA VAL A 67 1.81 -16.47 30.27
C VAL A 67 0.73 -17.17 29.45
N GLY A 68 0.98 -17.34 28.15
CA GLY A 68 0.04 -17.91 27.19
C GLY A 68 0.06 -17.23 25.83
N GLU A 69 -1.09 -17.19 25.20
CA GLU A 69 -1.25 -16.78 23.80
C GLU A 69 -2.48 -15.90 23.65
N LEU A 70 -2.33 -14.79 22.93
CA LEU A 70 -3.42 -13.90 22.57
C LEU A 70 -3.89 -14.22 21.15
N TRP A 71 -5.10 -14.73 21.02
CA TRP A 71 -5.60 -15.35 19.79
C TRP A 71 -6.54 -14.46 18.98
N GLY A 72 -7.09 -13.39 19.55
CA GLY A 72 -7.97 -12.47 18.85
C GLY A 72 -8.01 -11.11 19.53
N ILE A 73 -8.19 -10.05 18.73
CA ILE A 73 -8.39 -8.68 19.18
C ILE A 73 -9.52 -8.06 18.36
N SER A 74 -10.37 -7.28 19.02
CA SER A 74 -11.53 -6.61 18.44
C SER A 74 -11.29 -5.10 18.27
N GLU A 75 -12.19 -4.42 17.55
CA GLU A 75 -12.08 -2.98 17.28
C GLU A 75 -12.18 -2.12 18.54
N ASN A 76 -12.87 -2.63 19.56
CA ASN A 76 -12.99 -2.04 20.89
C ASN A 76 -11.94 -2.57 21.90
N ASP A 77 -10.81 -3.07 21.41
CA ASP A 77 -9.63 -3.50 22.19
C ASP A 77 -9.89 -4.63 23.20
N ARG A 78 -10.96 -5.41 23.02
CA ARG A 78 -11.18 -6.66 23.75
C ARG A 78 -10.34 -7.76 23.13
N ILE A 79 -9.59 -8.48 23.96
CA ILE A 79 -8.68 -9.54 23.53
C ILE A 79 -9.15 -10.87 24.08
N PHE A 80 -9.26 -11.87 23.21
CA PHE A 80 -9.58 -13.24 23.59
C PHE A 80 -8.31 -14.10 23.54
N ALA A 81 -8.10 -14.87 24.61
CA ALA A 81 -6.80 -15.46 24.88
C ALA A 81 -6.92 -16.86 25.49
N GLU A 82 -5.79 -17.56 25.49
CA GLU A 82 -5.52 -18.70 26.34
C GLU A 82 -4.40 -18.32 27.30
N LEU A 83 -4.69 -18.29 28.60
CA LEU A 83 -3.72 -17.90 29.63
C LEU A 83 -3.61 -18.96 30.72
N ALA A 84 -2.43 -19.05 31.34
CA ALA A 84 -2.23 -19.86 32.53
C ALA A 84 -2.93 -19.20 33.73
N ASN A 85 -3.88 -19.91 34.35
CA ASN A 85 -4.58 -19.47 35.55
C ASN A 85 -3.79 -19.76 36.84
N ASP A 86 -4.32 -19.34 37.99
CA ASP A 86 -3.70 -19.54 39.32
C ASP A 86 -3.50 -21.02 39.71
N ASN A 87 -4.23 -21.94 39.07
CA ASN A 87 -4.08 -23.38 39.27
C ASN A 87 -3.03 -24.00 38.33
N GLY A 88 -2.42 -23.20 37.44
CA GLY A 88 -1.48 -23.65 36.42
C GLY A 88 -2.14 -24.34 35.22
N ASN A 89 -3.45 -24.17 35.04
CA ASN A 89 -4.17 -24.67 33.88
C ASN A 89 -4.25 -23.58 32.79
N TRP A 90 -4.26 -24.00 31.53
CA TRP A 90 -4.57 -23.16 30.38
C TRP A 90 -6.08 -22.95 30.27
N GLU A 91 -6.51 -21.70 30.32
CA GLU A 91 -7.91 -21.32 30.37
C GLU A 91 -8.21 -20.15 29.43
N ALA A 92 -9.39 -20.21 28.79
CA ALA A 92 -9.93 -19.12 28.00
C ALA A 92 -10.07 -17.87 28.87
N ALA A 93 -9.53 -16.75 28.38
CA ALA A 93 -9.55 -15.49 29.08
C ALA A 93 -9.97 -14.35 28.16
N LEU A 94 -10.66 -13.38 28.75
CA LEU A 94 -10.96 -12.09 28.16
C LEU A 94 -10.07 -11.04 28.83
N ILE A 95 -9.37 -10.24 28.02
CA ILE A 95 -8.66 -9.05 28.50
C ILE A 95 -9.37 -7.82 27.93
N GLU A 96 -9.81 -6.93 28.81
CA GLU A 96 -10.41 -5.64 28.47
C GLU A 96 -10.15 -4.64 29.61
N ASP A 97 -10.03 -3.35 29.28
CA ASP A 97 -9.76 -2.29 30.26
C ASP A 97 -8.53 -2.55 31.18
N GLY A 98 -7.57 -3.33 30.71
CA GLY A 98 -6.36 -3.72 31.45
C GLY A 98 -6.57 -4.82 32.51
N GLU A 99 -7.75 -5.42 32.56
CA GLU A 99 -8.10 -6.50 33.48
C GLU A 99 -8.26 -7.83 32.74
N THR A 100 -7.92 -8.94 33.41
CA THR A 100 -8.07 -10.29 32.86
C THR A 100 -9.20 -11.03 33.57
N THR A 101 -10.16 -11.54 32.79
CA THR A 101 -11.24 -12.39 33.28
C THR A 101 -11.10 -13.80 32.71
N PHE A 102 -10.89 -14.79 33.57
CA PHE A 102 -10.91 -16.21 33.20
C PHE A 102 -12.36 -16.72 33.07
N LEU A 103 -12.66 -17.38 31.97
CA LEU A 103 -14.03 -17.62 31.51
C LEU A 103 -14.61 -18.98 31.90
N GLY A 104 -13.80 -19.86 32.50
CA GLY A 104 -14.20 -21.21 32.85
C GLY A 104 -14.11 -22.18 31.68
N ASN A 105 -15.00 -23.17 31.68
CA ASN A 105 -15.06 -24.25 30.70
C ASN A 105 -16.52 -24.48 30.29
N VAL A 106 -16.74 -25.28 29.24
CA VAL A 106 -18.08 -25.72 28.85
C VAL A 106 -18.78 -26.48 29.98
N GLU A 107 -20.11 -26.50 29.99
CA GLU A 107 -20.89 -27.18 31.04
C GLU A 107 -20.50 -28.66 31.13
N GLY A 108 -20.19 -29.13 32.35
CA GLY A 108 -19.74 -30.51 32.57
C GLY A 108 -18.27 -30.77 32.19
N GLY A 109 -17.54 -29.76 31.69
CA GLY A 109 -16.14 -29.88 31.32
C GLY A 109 -15.18 -30.05 32.50
N ASN A 110 -14.02 -30.64 32.22
CA ASN A 110 -12.95 -30.89 33.17
C ASN A 110 -11.57 -30.69 32.53
N THR A 111 -10.55 -30.48 33.35
CA THR A 111 -9.17 -30.38 32.86
C THR A 111 -8.70 -31.70 32.24
N CYS A 112 -7.96 -31.63 31.14
CA CYS A 112 -7.17 -32.72 30.57
C CYS A 112 -5.71 -32.27 30.43
N ASP A 113 -4.78 -32.89 31.17
CA ASP A 113 -3.33 -32.54 31.13
C ASP A 113 -3.04 -31.03 31.24
N ALA A 114 -3.66 -30.35 32.21
CA ALA A 114 -3.62 -28.90 32.45
C ALA A 114 -4.37 -28.03 31.42
N PHE A 115 -4.92 -28.59 30.35
CA PHE A 115 -5.81 -27.86 29.45
C PHE A 115 -7.23 -27.82 30.03
N TYR A 116 -7.76 -26.62 30.25
CA TYR A 116 -9.10 -26.42 30.80
C TYR A 116 -10.04 -25.84 29.76
N SER A 117 -9.63 -24.78 29.07
CA SER A 117 -10.34 -24.23 27.91
C SER A 117 -9.39 -23.32 27.12
N HIS A 118 -9.75 -23.01 25.88
CA HIS A 118 -8.94 -22.17 24.98
C HIS A 118 -9.83 -21.12 24.34
N GLY A 119 -9.46 -19.85 24.46
CA GLY A 119 -10.03 -18.77 23.66
C GLY A 119 -9.20 -18.57 22.41
N LEU A 120 -9.81 -18.72 21.22
CA LEU A 120 -9.12 -18.86 19.94
C LEU A 120 -9.50 -17.80 18.89
N GLY A 121 -10.50 -16.95 19.17
CA GLY A 121 -10.88 -15.85 18.31
C GLY A 121 -11.96 -14.99 18.93
N ILE A 122 -12.15 -13.78 18.41
CA ILE A 122 -13.21 -12.84 18.80
C ILE A 122 -13.72 -12.09 17.57
N SER A 123 -15.01 -11.77 17.55
CA SER A 123 -15.62 -10.94 16.51
C SER A 123 -15.06 -9.52 16.55
N SER A 124 -15.03 -8.84 15.41
CA SER A 124 -14.51 -7.46 15.33
C SER A 124 -15.32 -6.47 16.16
N ASP A 125 -16.64 -6.70 16.34
CA ASP A 125 -17.47 -5.91 17.27
C ASP A 125 -17.20 -6.21 18.76
N GLY A 126 -16.37 -7.22 19.04
CA GLY A 126 -15.98 -7.67 20.38
C GLY A 126 -17.08 -8.39 21.16
N SER A 127 -18.25 -8.65 20.57
CA SER A 127 -19.41 -9.20 21.30
C SER A 127 -19.37 -10.73 21.46
N THR A 128 -18.64 -11.42 20.59
CA THR A 128 -18.63 -12.88 20.52
C THR A 128 -17.22 -13.44 20.46
N GLY A 129 -16.83 -14.22 21.47
CA GLY A 129 -15.58 -14.99 21.50
C GLY A 129 -15.81 -16.44 21.06
N VAL A 130 -14.81 -17.12 20.52
CA VAL A 130 -14.90 -18.53 20.12
C VAL A 130 -13.71 -19.34 20.59
N GLY A 131 -13.92 -20.63 20.79
CA GLY A 131 -12.88 -21.49 21.36
C GLY A 131 -13.25 -22.95 21.50
N MET A 132 -12.55 -23.62 22.42
CA MET A 132 -12.83 -25.01 22.79
C MET A 132 -12.65 -25.27 24.28
N GLY A 133 -13.55 -26.07 24.85
CA GLY A 133 -13.46 -26.64 26.19
C GLY A 133 -13.12 -28.13 26.14
N TRP A 134 -13.01 -28.76 27.30
CA TRP A 134 -12.61 -30.17 27.42
C TRP A 134 -13.65 -30.99 28.17
N ILE A 135 -14.16 -32.05 27.54
CA ILE A 135 -15.10 -33.03 28.12
C ILE A 135 -14.53 -34.43 27.87
N ASP A 136 -14.27 -35.19 28.93
CA ASP A 136 -13.71 -36.55 28.85
C ASP A 136 -12.43 -36.63 27.99
N CYS A 137 -11.59 -35.58 28.05
CA CYS A 137 -10.38 -35.41 27.23
C CYS A 137 -10.62 -35.32 25.70
N GLY A 138 -11.86 -35.12 25.26
CA GLY A 138 -12.19 -34.64 23.91
C GLY A 138 -12.51 -33.14 23.94
N THR A 139 -12.15 -32.41 22.89
CA THR A 139 -12.46 -30.98 22.81
C THR A 139 -13.91 -30.76 22.38
N SER A 140 -14.57 -29.75 22.93
CA SER A 140 -15.90 -29.32 22.51
C SER A 140 -15.86 -27.83 22.16
N ALA A 141 -16.23 -27.49 20.93
CA ALA A 141 -16.28 -26.12 20.46
C ALA A 141 -17.29 -25.31 21.28
N PHE A 142 -17.01 -24.02 21.49
CA PHE A 142 -17.91 -23.09 22.14
C PHE A 142 -17.86 -21.72 21.48
N TYR A 143 -18.90 -20.93 21.73
CA TYR A 143 -18.83 -19.47 21.66
C TYR A 143 -19.08 -18.85 23.04
N TRP A 144 -18.73 -17.59 23.20
CA TRP A 144 -18.88 -16.82 24.43
C TRP A 144 -19.54 -15.47 24.11
N THR A 145 -20.42 -15.01 24.98
CA THR A 145 -20.94 -13.63 24.99
C THR A 145 -20.99 -13.10 26.42
N ASP A 146 -21.05 -11.77 26.57
CA ASP A 146 -21.21 -11.14 27.90
C ASP A 146 -22.48 -11.59 28.63
N GLU A 147 -23.56 -11.87 27.90
CA GLU A 147 -24.85 -12.25 28.47
C GLU A 147 -24.89 -13.72 28.91
N SER A 148 -24.35 -14.62 28.07
CA SER A 148 -24.51 -16.06 28.25
C SER A 148 -23.30 -16.76 28.85
N GLY A 149 -22.13 -16.10 28.88
CA GLY A 149 -20.87 -16.78 29.15
C GLY A 149 -20.54 -17.79 28.06
N ILE A 150 -19.80 -18.84 28.40
CA ILE A 150 -19.47 -19.93 27.46
C ILE A 150 -20.73 -20.76 27.14
N VAL A 151 -21.07 -20.85 25.86
CA VAL A 151 -22.14 -21.68 25.30
C VAL A 151 -21.53 -22.75 24.40
N GLU A 152 -21.80 -24.01 24.71
CA GLU A 152 -21.31 -25.16 23.97
C GLU A 152 -21.98 -25.28 22.58
N LEU A 153 -21.16 -25.46 21.53
CA LEU A 153 -21.59 -25.84 20.18
C LEU A 153 -21.61 -27.37 19.98
N GLY A 154 -20.87 -28.09 20.82
CA GLY A 154 -20.97 -29.54 20.99
C GLY A 154 -19.93 -30.36 20.24
N GLN A 155 -19.71 -31.57 20.73
CA GLN A 155 -18.96 -32.62 20.05
C GLN A 155 -19.76 -33.24 18.89
N TYR A 156 -19.08 -33.62 17.81
CA TYR A 156 -19.74 -34.22 16.65
C TYR A 156 -19.69 -35.75 16.71
N ASN A 157 -20.83 -36.40 16.96
CA ASN A 157 -20.92 -37.87 17.13
C ASN A 157 -19.96 -38.44 18.18
N GLY A 158 -19.69 -37.68 19.25
CA GLY A 158 -18.70 -38.01 20.30
C GLY A 158 -17.24 -37.77 19.89
N GLY A 159 -17.01 -37.21 18.70
CA GLY A 159 -15.70 -36.75 18.24
C GLY A 159 -15.44 -35.29 18.64
N SER A 160 -14.16 -34.95 18.76
CA SER A 160 -13.71 -33.61 19.16
C SER A 160 -14.10 -32.53 18.15
N THR A 161 -14.37 -31.33 18.64
CA THR A 161 -14.62 -30.13 17.82
C THR A 161 -13.80 -28.94 18.31
N LYS A 162 -13.49 -28.00 17.42
CA LYS A 162 -12.79 -26.75 17.75
C LYS A 162 -13.35 -25.60 16.92
N ALA A 163 -13.74 -24.50 17.57
CA ALA A 163 -14.03 -23.23 16.93
C ALA A 163 -12.83 -22.28 17.09
N GLN A 164 -12.46 -21.57 16.02
CA GLN A 164 -11.29 -20.68 15.99
C GLN A 164 -11.44 -19.46 15.07
N ALA A 165 -12.55 -19.35 14.35
CA ALA A 165 -12.86 -18.22 13.50
C ALA A 165 -14.31 -17.80 13.72
N VAL A 166 -14.59 -16.51 13.55
CA VAL A 166 -15.92 -15.94 13.80
C VAL A 166 -16.12 -14.71 12.91
N SER A 167 -17.32 -14.51 12.36
CA SER A 167 -17.67 -13.29 11.61
C SER A 167 -17.72 -12.07 12.53
N GLY A 168 -17.69 -10.86 11.94
CA GLY A 168 -17.65 -9.61 12.68
C GLY A 168 -18.86 -9.36 13.58
N ASP A 169 -20.00 -9.99 13.27
CA ASP A 169 -21.25 -9.96 14.04
C ASP A 169 -21.49 -11.19 14.93
N GLY A 170 -20.53 -12.13 14.98
CA GLY A 170 -20.62 -13.34 15.81
C GLY A 170 -21.59 -14.41 15.31
N GLN A 171 -22.25 -14.22 14.16
CA GLN A 171 -23.30 -15.13 13.69
C GLN A 171 -22.77 -16.40 13.02
N LEU A 172 -21.61 -16.31 12.37
CA LEU A 172 -20.97 -17.43 11.70
C LEU A 172 -19.70 -17.81 12.44
N ILE A 173 -19.59 -19.07 12.85
CA ILE A 173 -18.45 -19.59 13.60
C ILE A 173 -17.78 -20.69 12.80
N GLY A 174 -16.46 -20.71 12.73
CA GLY A 174 -15.69 -21.63 11.90
C GLY A 174 -14.62 -22.39 12.67
N GLY A 175 -14.33 -23.60 12.20
CA GLY A 175 -13.21 -24.41 12.68
C GLY A 175 -13.21 -25.80 12.09
N TRP A 176 -13.11 -26.83 12.96
CA TRP A 176 -13.19 -28.23 12.53
C TRP A 176 -13.96 -29.13 13.48
N ALA A 177 -14.54 -30.18 12.90
CA ALA A 177 -15.14 -31.29 13.61
C ALA A 177 -14.45 -32.61 13.25
N GLN A 178 -14.28 -33.49 14.23
CA GLN A 178 -13.69 -34.80 14.04
C GLN A 178 -14.69 -35.76 13.40
N THR A 179 -14.34 -36.25 12.22
CA THR A 179 -15.05 -37.28 11.46
C THR A 179 -14.17 -38.55 11.42
N SER A 180 -14.00 -39.19 10.27
CA SER A 180 -12.85 -40.06 10.01
C SER A 180 -11.53 -39.30 9.96
N ASN A 181 -11.56 -37.98 9.70
CA ASN A 181 -10.42 -37.06 9.75
C ASN A 181 -10.80 -35.83 10.60
N ARG A 182 -10.20 -34.67 10.34
CA ARG A 182 -10.67 -33.35 10.80
C ARG A 182 -11.29 -32.64 9.62
N SER A 183 -12.56 -32.23 9.72
CA SER A 183 -13.27 -31.60 8.61
C SER A 183 -13.59 -30.15 8.88
N SER A 184 -13.31 -29.30 7.88
CA SER A 184 -13.72 -27.90 7.86
C SER A 184 -15.23 -27.80 8.05
N CYS A 185 -15.65 -27.02 9.03
CA CYS A 185 -17.06 -26.78 9.28
C CYS A 185 -17.34 -25.38 9.78
N LEU A 186 -18.60 -24.99 9.58
CA LEU A 186 -19.21 -23.80 10.12
C LEU A 186 -20.32 -24.19 11.10
N TRP A 187 -20.48 -23.41 12.15
CA TRP A 187 -21.61 -23.46 13.07
C TRP A 187 -22.42 -22.17 12.96
N ASP A 188 -23.75 -22.29 13.13
CA ASP A 188 -24.56 -21.19 13.64
C ASP A 188 -24.57 -21.21 15.18
N GLN A 189 -25.15 -20.17 15.80
CA GLN A 189 -25.23 -20.05 17.26
C GLN A 189 -26.17 -21.09 17.93
N ASP A 190 -26.99 -21.79 17.14
CA ASP A 190 -27.81 -22.93 17.60
C ASP A 190 -27.00 -24.25 17.61
N GLY A 191 -25.74 -24.23 17.15
CA GLY A 191 -24.85 -25.39 17.08
C GLY A 191 -25.05 -26.26 15.83
N ASN A 192 -25.80 -25.79 14.83
CA ASN A 192 -25.98 -26.55 13.59
C ASN A 192 -24.71 -26.51 12.73
N ILE A 193 -24.21 -27.69 12.37
CA ILE A 193 -22.97 -27.84 11.61
C ILE A 193 -23.23 -27.87 10.09
N THR A 194 -22.48 -27.05 9.35
CA THR A 194 -22.33 -27.13 7.90
C THR A 194 -20.90 -27.55 7.54
N PHE A 195 -20.73 -28.69 6.88
CA PHE A 195 -19.41 -29.14 6.40
C PHE A 195 -19.08 -28.54 5.03
N LEU A 196 -17.84 -28.06 4.87
CA LEU A 196 -17.41 -27.38 3.64
C LEU A 196 -16.85 -28.35 2.58
N GLY A 197 -16.43 -29.55 3.00
CA GLY A 197 -15.78 -30.54 2.14
C GLY A 197 -14.28 -30.26 1.94
N SER A 198 -13.74 -30.71 0.80
CA SER A 198 -12.38 -30.42 0.37
C SER A 198 -12.31 -30.34 -1.17
N LEU A 199 -11.13 -30.01 -1.72
CA LEU A 199 -10.90 -30.02 -3.16
C LEU A 199 -10.87 -31.44 -3.76
N GLN A 200 -10.79 -32.48 -2.93
CA GLN A 200 -10.80 -33.87 -3.36
C GLN A 200 -12.09 -34.58 -2.92
N GLU A 201 -12.87 -35.06 -3.90
CA GLU A 201 -14.09 -35.81 -3.63
C GLU A 201 -13.81 -37.05 -2.76
N GLY A 202 -14.59 -37.20 -1.68
CA GLY A 202 -14.47 -38.31 -0.74
C GLY A 202 -13.37 -38.16 0.31
N ASN A 203 -12.60 -37.06 0.29
CA ASN A 203 -11.72 -36.67 1.39
C ASN A 203 -12.31 -35.45 2.09
N ASP A 204 -12.39 -35.51 3.41
CA ASP A 204 -12.99 -34.50 4.25
C ASP A 204 -11.96 -33.80 5.14
N HIS A 205 -10.65 -34.01 4.93
CA HIS A 205 -9.63 -33.36 5.71
C HIS A 205 -9.52 -31.87 5.39
N GLY A 206 -9.68 -31.02 6.42
CA GLY A 206 -9.49 -29.58 6.38
C GLY A 206 -9.79 -28.91 7.71
N GLU A 207 -9.52 -27.61 7.77
CA GLU A 207 -9.83 -26.74 8.89
C GLU A 207 -10.10 -25.32 8.40
N VAL A 208 -11.13 -24.68 8.95
CA VAL A 208 -11.37 -23.23 8.79
C VAL A 208 -10.41 -22.47 9.71
N GLN A 209 -9.74 -21.45 9.16
CA GLN A 209 -8.79 -20.60 9.88
C GLN A 209 -9.30 -19.19 10.15
N VAL A 210 -10.12 -18.65 9.23
CA VAL A 210 -10.58 -17.25 9.26
C VAL A 210 -11.96 -17.14 8.60
N ILE A 211 -12.75 -16.17 9.06
CA ILE A 211 -13.99 -15.72 8.44
C ILE A 211 -13.87 -14.19 8.34
N THR A 212 -14.23 -13.65 7.17
CA THR A 212 -14.31 -12.19 6.96
C THR A 212 -15.35 -11.55 7.89
N ASN A 213 -15.17 -10.27 8.20
CA ASN A 213 -16.05 -9.52 9.08
C ASN A 213 -17.50 -9.53 8.58
N ASP A 214 -17.71 -9.41 7.27
CA ASP A 214 -19.04 -9.50 6.66
C ASP A 214 -19.61 -10.94 6.56
N GLY A 215 -18.82 -11.94 6.92
CA GLY A 215 -19.20 -13.36 6.93
C GLY A 215 -19.35 -13.99 5.54
N THR A 216 -18.95 -13.29 4.47
CA THR A 216 -19.18 -13.76 3.09
C THR A 216 -18.10 -14.73 2.60
N GLN A 217 -16.90 -14.67 3.19
CA GLN A 217 -15.77 -15.52 2.84
C GLN A 217 -15.18 -16.24 4.04
N VAL A 218 -14.77 -17.48 3.79
CA VAL A 218 -14.15 -18.36 4.77
C VAL A 218 -12.82 -18.86 4.23
N GLY A 219 -11.75 -18.62 4.97
CA GLY A 219 -10.40 -19.06 4.63
C GLY A 219 -9.97 -20.27 5.46
N GLY A 220 -9.15 -21.13 4.88
CA GLY A 220 -8.59 -22.26 5.61
C GLY A 220 -7.65 -23.09 4.76
N TYR A 221 -7.56 -24.37 5.10
CA TYR A 221 -6.84 -25.35 4.29
C TYR A 221 -7.57 -26.68 4.27
N CYS A 222 -7.38 -27.45 3.20
CA CYS A 222 -7.98 -28.76 3.04
C CYS A 222 -7.05 -29.69 2.25
N THR A 223 -7.47 -30.92 2.01
CA THR A 223 -6.77 -31.79 1.06
C THR A 223 -6.76 -31.15 -0.32
N GLY A 224 -5.56 -31.05 -0.90
CA GLY A 224 -5.34 -30.39 -2.18
C GLY A 224 -5.83 -31.17 -3.40
N SER A 225 -5.95 -30.45 -4.50
CA SER A 225 -6.48 -30.94 -5.78
C SER A 225 -5.62 -32.02 -6.46
N ALA A 226 -4.31 -32.07 -6.16
CA ALA A 226 -3.33 -32.91 -6.86
C ALA A 226 -2.85 -34.16 -6.08
N GLY A 227 -3.48 -34.54 -4.96
CA GLY A 227 -3.12 -35.73 -4.18
C GLY A 227 -2.73 -35.42 -2.72
N ASN A 228 -1.59 -35.95 -2.24
CA ASN A 228 -1.14 -35.92 -0.83
C ASN A 228 -0.73 -34.53 -0.28
N ASN A 229 -1.19 -33.45 -0.91
CA ASN A 229 -0.85 -32.08 -0.55
C ASN A 229 -1.94 -31.47 0.35
N VAL A 230 -1.58 -30.45 1.10
CA VAL A 230 -2.52 -29.57 1.79
C VAL A 230 -2.59 -28.26 1.01
N GLU A 231 -3.80 -27.79 0.72
CA GLU A 231 -4.02 -26.61 -0.11
C GLU A 231 -4.91 -25.61 0.63
N GLY A 232 -4.45 -24.36 0.68
CA GLY A 232 -5.22 -23.25 1.19
C GLY A 232 -6.43 -22.98 0.30
N TYR A 233 -7.54 -22.57 0.88
CA TYR A 233 -8.76 -22.29 0.13
C TYR A 233 -9.44 -21.00 0.59
N ILE A 234 -10.24 -20.43 -0.32
CA ILE A 234 -11.33 -19.50 -0.01
C ILE A 234 -12.64 -20.21 -0.32
N TRP A 235 -13.58 -20.16 0.62
CA TRP A 235 -14.94 -20.67 0.45
C TRP A 235 -15.96 -19.54 0.48
N THR A 236 -16.96 -19.64 -0.38
CA THR A 236 -18.16 -18.79 -0.35
C THR A 236 -19.41 -19.65 -0.44
N ALA A 237 -20.54 -19.14 0.05
CA ALA A 237 -21.80 -19.87 0.02
C ALA A 237 -22.27 -20.22 -1.41
N GLU A 238 -21.98 -19.35 -2.39
CA GLU A 238 -22.35 -19.58 -3.80
C GLU A 238 -21.31 -20.40 -4.56
N GLY A 239 -20.01 -20.15 -4.31
CA GLY A 239 -18.90 -20.75 -5.07
C GLY A 239 -18.37 -22.07 -4.51
N GLY A 240 -18.65 -22.40 -3.24
CA GLY A 240 -17.99 -23.52 -2.57
C GLY A 240 -16.50 -23.26 -2.34
N ILE A 241 -15.72 -24.33 -2.14
CA ILE A 241 -14.26 -24.25 -1.93
C ILE A 241 -13.56 -23.97 -3.26
N ILE A 242 -12.76 -22.90 -3.30
CA ILE A 242 -11.80 -22.60 -4.37
C ILE A 242 -10.39 -22.69 -3.78
N GLY A 243 -9.56 -23.56 -4.36
CA GLY A 243 -8.17 -23.73 -3.94
C GLY A 243 -7.30 -22.57 -4.43
N LEU A 244 -6.37 -22.14 -3.58
CA LEU A 244 -5.41 -21.08 -3.89
C LEU A 244 -4.08 -21.63 -4.43
N GLY A 245 -4.01 -22.91 -4.76
CA GLY A 245 -2.82 -23.52 -5.32
C GLY A 245 -1.74 -23.83 -4.29
N VAL A 246 -0.73 -24.55 -4.77
CA VAL A 246 0.50 -24.92 -4.07
C VAL A 246 1.67 -24.67 -5.02
N PRO A 247 2.95 -24.65 -4.54
CA PRO A 247 4.09 -24.51 -5.43
C PRO A 247 4.07 -25.46 -6.65
N SER A 248 4.42 -24.92 -7.81
CA SER A 248 4.35 -25.62 -9.11
C SER A 248 5.39 -26.76 -9.30
N ASN A 249 6.30 -26.94 -8.34
CA ASN A 249 7.38 -27.95 -8.37
C ASN A 249 6.91 -29.41 -8.28
N SER A 250 5.59 -29.66 -8.14
CA SER A 250 4.98 -31.01 -8.16
C SER A 250 5.50 -31.97 -7.07
N ALA A 251 5.97 -31.45 -5.94
CA ALA A 251 6.38 -32.29 -4.82
C ALA A 251 5.15 -32.93 -4.14
N ALA A 252 5.33 -34.16 -3.66
CA ALA A 252 4.26 -34.98 -3.09
C ALA A 252 3.80 -34.56 -1.68
N THR A 253 4.36 -33.48 -1.14
CA THR A 253 4.10 -32.98 0.22
C THR A 253 4.01 -31.45 0.27
N ASN A 254 3.56 -30.83 -0.83
CA ASN A 254 3.38 -29.39 -0.85
C ASN A 254 2.25 -28.98 0.11
N VAL A 255 2.44 -27.82 0.71
CA VAL A 255 1.50 -27.24 1.64
C VAL A 255 1.29 -25.79 1.24
N SER A 256 0.03 -25.36 1.20
CA SER A 256 -0.36 -23.97 1.38
C SER A 256 -1.47 -23.90 2.42
N ARG A 257 -1.53 -22.81 3.19
CA ARG A 257 -2.60 -22.57 4.18
C ARG A 257 -2.93 -21.09 4.20
N VAL A 258 -4.22 -20.77 4.20
CA VAL A 258 -4.71 -19.42 4.52
C VAL A 258 -4.73 -19.28 6.05
N PHE A 259 -4.11 -18.23 6.59
CA PHE A 259 -4.18 -17.92 8.02
C PHE A 259 -5.09 -16.72 8.31
N ASP A 260 -5.22 -15.81 7.36
CA ASP A 260 -6.06 -14.62 7.48
C ASP A 260 -6.53 -14.10 6.11
N LEU A 261 -7.62 -13.34 6.11
CA LEU A 261 -8.28 -12.78 4.93
C LEU A 261 -8.71 -11.34 5.21
N SER A 262 -8.44 -10.45 4.26
CA SER A 262 -8.96 -9.09 4.27
C SER A 262 -10.37 -8.99 3.66
N GLU A 263 -11.06 -7.88 3.91
CA GLU A 263 -12.38 -7.59 3.33
C GLU A 263 -12.30 -7.25 1.83
N ASN A 264 -11.10 -6.99 1.30
CA ASN A 264 -10.85 -6.71 -0.12
C ASN A 264 -10.25 -7.90 -0.90
N ASN A 265 -10.49 -9.14 -0.45
CA ASN A 265 -10.09 -10.38 -1.12
C ASN A 265 -8.58 -10.61 -1.21
N VAL A 266 -7.82 -10.18 -0.21
CA VAL A 266 -6.41 -10.53 -0.07
C VAL A 266 -6.28 -11.61 0.99
N ALA A 267 -5.65 -12.73 0.63
CA ALA A 267 -5.36 -13.81 1.57
C ALA A 267 -3.88 -13.86 1.87
N VAL A 268 -3.53 -14.12 3.13
CA VAL A 268 -2.14 -14.34 3.54
C VAL A 268 -1.98 -15.67 4.23
N GLY A 269 -0.75 -16.19 4.19
CA GLY A 269 -0.51 -17.49 4.76
C GLY A 269 0.91 -17.99 4.69
N GLU A 270 1.01 -19.32 4.70
CA GLU A 270 2.25 -20.02 4.42
C GLU A 270 2.09 -20.92 3.20
N TYR A 271 3.21 -21.13 2.54
CA TYR A 271 3.34 -22.18 1.54
C TYR A 271 4.77 -22.77 1.58
N LEU A 272 4.87 -24.09 1.41
CA LEU A 272 6.06 -24.88 1.71
C LEU A 272 6.88 -25.21 0.46
N ASN A 273 8.19 -24.96 0.52
CA ASN A 273 9.18 -25.33 -0.48
C ASN A 273 10.19 -26.36 0.09
N GLU A 274 10.72 -27.21 -0.78
CA GLU A 274 11.42 -28.48 -0.51
C GLU A 274 12.61 -28.44 0.50
N THR A 275 12.96 -29.64 1.00
CA THR A 275 13.96 -29.96 2.05
C THR A 275 15.30 -29.18 1.99
N PRO A 276 15.83 -28.66 3.13
CA PRO A 276 15.23 -28.68 4.47
C PRO A 276 13.93 -27.85 4.50
N VAL A 277 12.93 -28.28 5.28
CA VAL A 277 11.61 -27.65 5.35
C VAL A 277 11.76 -26.17 5.71
N PHE A 278 11.53 -25.27 4.76
CA PHE A 278 11.43 -23.83 4.99
C PHE A 278 10.09 -23.34 4.46
N TYR A 279 9.20 -22.98 5.38
CA TYR A 279 7.97 -22.27 5.03
C TYR A 279 8.32 -20.90 4.46
N LYS A 280 7.50 -20.44 3.52
CA LYS A 280 7.56 -19.09 2.97
C LYS A 280 6.21 -18.42 3.18
N ALA A 281 6.23 -17.13 3.46
CA ALA A 281 5.02 -16.33 3.49
C ALA A 281 4.44 -16.24 2.07
N CYS A 282 3.13 -16.43 1.92
CA CYS A 282 2.42 -16.23 0.65
C CYS A 282 1.33 -15.17 0.76
N ILE A 283 0.99 -14.65 -0.41
CA ILE A 283 -0.14 -13.76 -0.64
C ILE A 283 -0.93 -14.21 -1.85
N TYR A 284 -2.25 -14.08 -1.75
CA TYR A 284 -3.18 -14.19 -2.86
C TYR A 284 -3.89 -12.85 -3.02
N THR A 285 -4.00 -12.38 -4.26
CA THR A 285 -4.92 -11.32 -4.65
C THR A 285 -5.76 -11.81 -5.82
N THR A 286 -6.83 -11.07 -6.14
CA THR A 286 -7.62 -11.37 -7.34
C THR A 286 -6.77 -11.32 -8.62
N GLU A 287 -5.73 -10.48 -8.66
CA GLU A 287 -4.81 -10.37 -9.79
C GLU A 287 -3.85 -11.56 -9.88
N THR A 288 -3.30 -12.03 -8.75
CA THR A 288 -2.40 -13.20 -8.78
C THR A 288 -3.14 -14.47 -9.13
N GLY A 289 -4.40 -14.61 -8.70
CA GLY A 289 -5.25 -15.76 -9.00
C GLY A 289 -4.85 -17.07 -8.29
N GLU A 290 -3.67 -17.12 -7.68
CA GLU A 290 -3.14 -18.20 -6.85
C GLU A 290 -2.22 -17.61 -5.76
N PHE A 291 -1.83 -18.43 -4.79
CA PHE A 291 -0.82 -18.07 -3.80
C PHE A 291 0.56 -17.96 -4.44
N VAL A 292 1.17 -16.78 -4.28
CA VAL A 292 2.54 -16.50 -4.70
C VAL A 292 3.43 -16.18 -3.51
N ASN A 293 4.74 -16.17 -3.70
CA ASN A 293 5.68 -15.75 -2.65
C ASN A 293 5.42 -14.28 -2.27
N LEU A 294 5.18 -13.98 -0.99
CA LEU A 294 4.93 -12.62 -0.54
C LEU A 294 6.14 -11.70 -0.76
N ARG A 295 7.36 -12.19 -0.49
CA ARG A 295 8.58 -11.40 -0.67
C ARG A 295 8.81 -11.06 -2.14
N ASP A 296 8.64 -12.04 -3.04
CA ASP A 296 8.83 -11.79 -4.47
C ASP A 296 7.73 -10.86 -5.00
N TYR A 297 6.48 -11.02 -4.54
CA TYR A 297 5.38 -10.11 -4.86
C TYR A 297 5.68 -8.66 -4.46
N LEU A 298 6.15 -8.43 -3.22
CA LEU A 298 6.49 -7.08 -2.74
C LEU A 298 7.69 -6.47 -3.47
N LEU A 299 8.69 -7.29 -3.84
CA LEU A 299 9.81 -6.83 -4.66
C LEU A 299 9.36 -6.41 -6.06
N GLU A 300 8.40 -7.12 -6.67
CA GLU A 300 7.80 -6.74 -7.95
C GLU A 300 7.00 -5.44 -7.84
N MET A 301 6.42 -5.15 -6.68
CA MET A 301 5.76 -3.86 -6.39
C MET A 301 6.74 -2.71 -6.07
N GLY A 302 8.06 -2.98 -5.93
CA GLY A 302 9.09 -1.96 -5.70
C GLY A 302 9.59 -1.83 -4.26
N MET A 303 9.28 -2.76 -3.35
CA MET A 303 9.77 -2.75 -1.97
C MET A 303 11.22 -3.25 -1.88
N ASP A 304 12.20 -2.44 -2.30
CA ASP A 304 13.62 -2.83 -2.32
C ASP A 304 14.19 -3.21 -0.93
N GLU A 305 13.59 -2.66 0.14
CA GLU A 305 14.02 -2.86 1.54
C GLU A 305 13.90 -4.31 2.03
N ILE A 306 13.06 -5.12 1.37
CA ILE A 306 12.78 -6.50 1.78
C ILE A 306 13.75 -7.53 1.18
N VAL A 307 14.73 -7.07 0.38
CA VAL A 307 15.63 -7.95 -0.38
C VAL A 307 16.40 -8.93 0.52
N ASP A 308 16.81 -8.54 1.72
CA ASP A 308 17.60 -9.40 2.61
C ASP A 308 16.75 -10.09 3.69
N TRP A 309 15.43 -9.93 3.66
CA TRP A 309 14.51 -10.60 4.58
C TRP A 309 14.15 -12.02 4.10
N ASP A 310 13.97 -12.93 5.06
CA ASP A 310 13.46 -14.28 4.82
C ASP A 310 12.10 -14.48 5.50
N LEU A 311 11.02 -14.11 4.81
CA LEU A 311 9.64 -14.19 5.32
C LEU A 311 9.17 -15.65 5.34
N HIS A 312 8.88 -16.18 6.54
CA HIS A 312 8.49 -17.58 6.70
C HIS A 312 6.98 -17.80 6.70
N ARG A 313 6.22 -16.92 7.37
CA ARG A 313 4.75 -16.98 7.40
C ARG A 313 4.19 -15.57 7.52
N ALA A 314 3.15 -15.28 6.74
CA ALA A 314 2.26 -14.16 6.98
C ALA A 314 1.03 -14.71 7.73
N LEU A 315 0.76 -14.18 8.92
CA LEU A 315 -0.20 -14.77 9.87
C LEU A 315 -1.47 -13.95 10.03
N CYS A 316 -1.39 -12.63 9.85
CA CYS A 316 -2.55 -11.75 9.87
C CYS A 316 -2.42 -10.59 8.88
N ILE A 317 -3.57 -10.02 8.49
CA ILE A 317 -3.70 -8.90 7.55
C ILE A 317 -4.81 -7.93 7.99
N SER A 318 -4.67 -6.65 7.68
CA SER A 318 -5.71 -5.64 7.91
C SER A 318 -6.92 -5.84 6.99
N ASP A 319 -8.07 -5.29 7.37
CA ASP A 319 -9.32 -5.37 6.61
C ASP A 319 -9.18 -4.79 5.19
N ASP A 320 -8.36 -3.75 5.04
CA ASP A 320 -8.06 -3.11 3.76
C ASP A 320 -6.93 -3.79 2.96
N GLY A 321 -6.34 -4.86 3.50
CA GLY A 321 -5.30 -5.64 2.83
C GLY A 321 -3.93 -4.96 2.75
N THR A 322 -3.73 -3.80 3.38
CA THR A 322 -2.50 -3.00 3.24
C THR A 322 -1.44 -3.26 4.31
N ILE A 323 -1.82 -3.82 5.46
CA ILE A 323 -0.91 -4.12 6.57
C ILE A 323 -0.87 -5.62 6.78
N ILE A 324 0.31 -6.22 6.70
CA ILE A 324 0.52 -7.66 6.85
C ILE A 324 1.51 -7.89 7.99
N ALA A 325 1.22 -8.82 8.88
CA ALA A 325 2.16 -9.21 9.92
C ALA A 325 2.45 -10.71 9.90
N GLY A 326 3.65 -11.05 10.34
CA GLY A 326 4.17 -12.41 10.29
C GLY A 326 5.49 -12.55 11.01
N TYR A 327 6.17 -13.67 10.77
CA TYR A 327 7.52 -13.87 11.30
C TYR A 327 8.45 -14.47 10.25
N GLY A 328 9.74 -14.31 10.49
CA GLY A 328 10.78 -14.74 9.58
C GLY A 328 12.15 -14.41 10.13
N LYS A 329 13.13 -14.28 9.24
CA LYS A 329 14.46 -13.81 9.60
C LYS A 329 14.75 -12.44 9.03
N ASP A 330 15.32 -11.59 9.87
CA ASP A 330 15.82 -10.27 9.49
C ASP A 330 17.10 -10.38 8.61
N PRO A 331 17.61 -9.26 8.06
CA PRO A 331 18.86 -9.23 7.29
C PRO A 331 20.12 -9.63 8.08
N GLN A 332 20.02 -9.72 9.41
CA GLN A 332 21.08 -10.22 10.30
C GLN A 332 20.90 -11.71 10.63
N ASN A 333 19.90 -12.37 10.04
CA ASN A 333 19.52 -13.78 10.23
C ASN A 333 19.05 -14.11 11.66
N ASN A 334 18.48 -13.13 12.37
CA ASN A 334 17.76 -13.34 13.63
C ASN A 334 16.29 -13.62 13.37
N TRP A 335 15.68 -14.50 14.17
CA TRP A 335 14.22 -14.68 14.16
C TRP A 335 13.54 -13.46 14.76
N THR A 336 12.53 -12.95 14.07
CA THR A 336 11.75 -11.80 14.51
C THR A 336 10.35 -11.84 13.91
N GLY A 337 9.38 -11.28 14.64
CA GLY A 337 8.14 -10.82 14.05
C GLY A 337 8.40 -9.61 13.15
N TRP A 338 7.49 -9.37 12.20
CA TRP A 338 7.53 -8.22 11.31
C TRP A 338 6.12 -7.73 11.00
N VAL A 339 6.02 -6.45 10.69
CA VAL A 339 4.86 -5.78 10.09
C VAL A 339 5.33 -5.15 8.79
N ILE A 340 4.60 -5.40 7.71
CA ILE A 340 4.80 -4.76 6.42
C ILE A 340 3.60 -3.87 6.17
N ARG A 341 3.85 -2.62 5.78
CA ARG A 341 2.82 -1.68 5.38
C ARG A 341 3.02 -1.36 3.90
N VAL A 342 1.96 -1.56 3.14
CA VAL A 342 1.83 -1.11 1.75
C VAL A 342 1.06 0.20 1.80
N ILE A 343 1.78 1.30 1.88
CA ILE A 343 1.18 2.63 1.90
C ILE A 343 0.97 2.99 0.43
N ALA A 344 -0.28 2.94 -0.03
CA ALA A 344 -0.61 3.53 -1.31
C ALA A 344 -0.23 5.02 -1.25
N GLY A 345 0.79 5.42 -2.00
CA GLY A 345 0.99 6.82 -2.29
C GLY A 345 -0.16 7.34 -3.14
N GLU A 346 -0.31 8.65 -3.18
CA GLU A 346 -1.36 9.32 -3.95
C GLU A 346 -1.44 8.81 -5.39
N ASP A 347 -2.66 8.79 -5.94
CA ASP A 347 -2.94 8.33 -7.30
C ASP A 347 -1.98 9.00 -8.31
N PRO A 348 -1.49 8.25 -9.30
CA PRO A 348 -0.63 8.81 -10.31
C PRO A 348 -1.44 9.77 -11.18
N GLY A 349 -0.87 10.94 -11.49
CA GLY A 349 -1.52 11.90 -12.36
C GLY A 349 -1.81 11.32 -13.74
N GLU A 350 -2.91 11.76 -14.35
CA GLU A 350 -3.30 11.35 -15.69
C GLU A 350 -2.40 11.99 -16.77
N VAL A 351 -2.32 11.34 -17.93
CA VAL A 351 -1.66 11.91 -19.11
C VAL A 351 -2.72 12.48 -20.06
N LEU A 352 -2.77 13.80 -20.16
CA LEU A 352 -3.68 14.52 -21.05
C LEU A 352 -2.95 14.87 -22.35
N LEU A 353 -3.48 14.43 -23.49
CA LEU A 353 -2.83 14.64 -24.79
C LEU A 353 -3.33 15.89 -25.50
N VAL A 354 -2.40 16.72 -25.96
CA VAL A 354 -2.68 17.90 -26.81
C VAL A 354 -2.06 17.67 -28.19
N PRO A 355 -2.82 17.77 -29.31
CA PRO A 355 -4.20 18.22 -29.38
C PRO A 355 -5.28 17.10 -29.38
N SER A 356 -4.91 15.82 -29.18
CA SER A 356 -5.83 14.71 -29.45
C SER A 356 -6.99 14.60 -28.46
N ASP A 357 -6.74 14.87 -27.19
CA ASP A 357 -7.76 14.82 -26.13
C ASP A 357 -8.29 16.24 -25.86
N HIS A 358 -7.40 17.22 -25.83
CA HIS A 358 -7.71 18.63 -25.63
C HIS A 358 -7.16 19.47 -26.79
N ALA A 359 -8.00 20.28 -27.42
CA ALA A 359 -7.62 21.04 -28.61
C ALA A 359 -6.52 22.10 -28.38
N THR A 360 -6.33 22.55 -27.13
CA THR A 360 -5.36 23.59 -26.77
C THR A 360 -4.65 23.22 -25.45
N ILE A 361 -3.47 23.78 -25.21
CA ILE A 361 -2.70 23.54 -23.99
C ILE A 361 -3.46 24.06 -22.77
N GLN A 362 -4.04 25.27 -22.85
CA GLN A 362 -4.82 25.81 -21.72
C GLN A 362 -6.06 24.97 -21.40
N ALA A 363 -6.69 24.36 -22.41
CA ALA A 363 -7.84 23.47 -22.18
C ALA A 363 -7.44 22.20 -21.40
N ALA A 364 -6.24 21.65 -21.66
CA ALA A 364 -5.68 20.57 -20.88
C ALA A 364 -5.34 21.03 -19.45
N ILE A 365 -4.71 22.20 -19.28
CA ILE A 365 -4.42 22.76 -17.94
C ILE A 365 -5.71 22.94 -17.14
N ASN A 366 -6.79 23.40 -17.77
CA ASN A 366 -8.06 23.60 -17.08
C ASN A 366 -8.69 22.27 -16.63
N ALA A 367 -8.47 21.18 -17.38
CA ALA A 367 -9.01 19.86 -17.11
C ALA A 367 -8.15 19.02 -16.15
N SER A 368 -6.86 19.34 -16.02
CA SER A 368 -5.93 18.57 -15.20
C SER A 368 -6.13 18.77 -13.70
N GLU A 369 -5.62 17.88 -12.89
CA GLU A 369 -5.38 18.07 -11.45
C GLU A 369 -3.88 18.15 -11.19
N ASP A 370 -3.46 18.44 -9.95
CA ASP A 370 -2.03 18.41 -9.61
C ASP A 370 -1.45 17.03 -9.91
N ARG A 371 -0.16 16.97 -10.27
CA ARG A 371 0.61 15.79 -10.68
C ARG A 371 0.30 15.24 -12.07
N ASP A 372 -0.75 15.71 -12.75
CA ASP A 372 -1.01 15.33 -14.14
C ASP A 372 0.13 15.74 -15.08
N THR A 373 0.25 15.00 -16.18
CA THR A 373 1.14 15.32 -17.28
C THR A 373 0.36 15.72 -18.52
N ILE A 374 0.56 16.94 -18.98
CA ILE A 374 0.08 17.39 -20.29
C ILE A 374 1.17 17.14 -21.31
N LEU A 375 0.93 16.17 -22.20
CA LEU A 375 1.86 15.80 -23.27
C LEU A 375 1.45 16.46 -24.58
N VAL A 376 2.30 17.35 -25.08
CA VAL A 376 2.03 18.20 -26.24
C VAL A 376 2.77 17.70 -27.48
N ALA A 377 2.01 17.37 -28.52
CA ALA A 377 2.55 16.96 -29.81
C ALA A 377 3.20 18.14 -30.56
N PRO A 378 4.14 17.89 -31.50
CA PRO A 378 4.73 18.92 -32.33
C PRO A 378 3.70 19.79 -33.05
N GLY A 379 3.86 21.11 -32.96
CA GLY A 379 2.92 22.10 -33.48
C GLY A 379 3.27 23.52 -33.05
N THR A 380 2.55 24.50 -33.61
CA THR A 380 2.57 25.89 -33.13
C THR A 380 1.22 26.19 -32.49
N TYR A 381 1.25 26.48 -31.20
CA TYR A 381 0.11 26.74 -30.35
C TYR A 381 0.08 28.25 -30.07
N GLU A 382 -0.81 28.97 -30.76
CA GLU A 382 -1.02 30.40 -30.51
C GLU A 382 -1.85 30.59 -29.24
N GLU A 383 -1.17 30.66 -28.08
CA GLU A 383 -1.77 30.67 -26.75
C GLU A 383 -0.92 31.51 -25.78
N ASN A 384 -1.57 32.06 -24.75
CA ASN A 384 -0.94 32.55 -23.53
C ASN A 384 -1.39 31.64 -22.38
N ILE A 385 -0.53 30.74 -21.93
CA ILE A 385 -0.91 29.72 -20.94
C ILE A 385 -0.65 30.18 -19.51
N ASN A 386 -1.51 29.76 -18.59
CA ASN A 386 -1.38 29.96 -17.15
C ASN A 386 -1.60 28.63 -16.42
N TYR A 387 -0.68 28.27 -15.52
CA TYR A 387 -0.75 27.07 -14.68
C TYR A 387 -1.91 27.13 -13.67
N ASN A 388 -2.41 28.33 -13.34
CA ASN A 388 -3.52 28.56 -12.40
C ASN A 388 -3.28 27.95 -11.00
N GLY A 389 -2.03 27.92 -10.54
CA GLY A 389 -1.66 27.34 -9.25
C GLY A 389 -1.53 25.82 -9.26
N LYS A 390 -1.61 25.19 -10.43
CA LYS A 390 -1.50 23.73 -10.55
C LYS A 390 -0.05 23.27 -10.62
N ASN A 391 0.24 22.20 -9.92
CA ASN A 391 1.53 21.53 -9.83
C ASN A 391 1.61 20.38 -10.83
N ILE A 392 1.68 20.72 -12.11
CA ILE A 392 1.60 19.77 -13.24
C ILE A 392 2.86 19.78 -14.11
N VAL A 393 3.07 18.70 -14.85
CA VAL A 393 4.10 18.62 -15.88
C VAL A 393 3.49 18.95 -17.23
N ILE A 394 3.96 20.02 -17.88
CA ILE A 394 3.66 20.31 -19.28
C ILE A 394 4.91 20.01 -20.11
N GLY A 395 4.86 18.94 -20.90
CA GLY A 395 6.00 18.45 -21.67
C GLY A 395 5.69 18.32 -23.15
N SER A 396 6.64 18.71 -24.00
CA SER A 396 6.58 18.27 -25.40
C SER A 396 7.01 16.81 -25.52
N TYR A 397 7.00 16.27 -26.74
CA TYR A 397 7.54 14.93 -27.01
C TYR A 397 9.05 14.79 -26.67
N ALA A 398 9.76 15.88 -26.38
CA ALA A 398 11.09 15.82 -25.79
C ALA A 398 11.09 15.10 -24.42
N LEU A 399 9.98 15.12 -23.68
CA LEU A 399 9.83 14.44 -22.40
C LEU A 399 9.96 12.91 -22.57
N LEU A 400 9.42 12.36 -23.66
CA LEU A 400 9.42 10.92 -23.93
C LEU A 400 10.65 10.43 -24.68
N TYR A 401 11.09 11.20 -25.67
CA TYR A 401 12.12 10.77 -26.62
C TYR A 401 13.49 11.42 -26.34
N GLY A 402 13.61 12.08 -25.19
CA GLY A 402 14.79 12.81 -24.75
C GLY A 402 14.84 14.26 -25.28
N SER A 403 15.73 15.05 -24.68
CA SER A 403 15.92 16.49 -24.89
C SER A 403 16.54 16.85 -26.26
N SER A 404 16.04 16.24 -27.34
CA SER A 404 16.45 16.52 -28.71
C SER A 404 15.98 17.92 -29.12
N GLU A 405 16.91 18.74 -29.62
CA GLU A 405 16.62 20.08 -30.17
C GLU A 405 15.47 20.06 -31.18
N THR A 406 15.28 18.95 -31.90
CA THR A 406 14.18 18.77 -32.86
C THR A 406 12.81 18.95 -32.23
N PHE A 407 12.53 18.30 -31.09
CA PHE A 407 11.20 18.37 -30.46
C PHE A 407 10.96 19.74 -29.81
N ILE A 408 12.01 20.35 -29.27
CA ILE A 408 11.97 21.70 -28.68
C ILE A 408 11.63 22.74 -29.75
N VAL A 409 12.24 22.64 -30.94
CA VAL A 409 12.01 23.60 -32.03
C VAL A 409 10.68 23.35 -32.75
N GLN A 410 10.20 22.10 -32.79
CA GLN A 410 8.94 21.75 -33.46
C GLN A 410 7.70 21.97 -32.58
N THR A 411 7.86 22.18 -31.27
CA THR A 411 6.75 22.40 -30.34
C THR A 411 6.84 23.82 -29.78
N VAL A 412 5.99 24.71 -30.29
CA VAL A 412 6.07 26.16 -30.09
C VAL A 412 4.82 26.65 -29.36
N ILE A 413 5.01 27.36 -28.25
CA ILE A 413 3.98 28.20 -27.63
C ILE A 413 4.25 29.63 -28.10
N ASP A 414 3.29 30.21 -28.82
CA ASP A 414 3.41 31.50 -29.48
C ASP A 414 2.40 32.50 -28.91
N GLY A 415 2.90 33.55 -28.26
CA GLY A 415 2.04 34.59 -27.65
C GLY A 415 1.41 35.56 -28.67
N ASN A 416 1.68 35.41 -29.97
CA ASN A 416 1.10 36.18 -31.06
C ASN A 416 1.17 37.72 -30.86
N GLY A 417 2.26 38.20 -30.27
CA GLY A 417 2.50 39.62 -30.01
C GLY A 417 1.67 40.21 -28.88
N SER A 418 1.14 39.40 -27.96
CA SER A 418 0.29 39.82 -26.84
C SER A 418 0.58 39.01 -25.58
N GLY A 419 0.66 39.68 -24.42
CA GLY A 419 0.77 39.05 -23.10
C GLY A 419 2.06 38.24 -22.90
N SER A 420 2.19 37.67 -21.70
CA SER A 420 3.23 36.69 -21.38
C SER A 420 2.85 35.35 -22.00
N VAL A 421 3.78 34.67 -22.64
CA VAL A 421 3.48 33.37 -23.28
C VAL A 421 3.14 32.30 -22.23
N VAL A 422 3.88 32.29 -21.12
CA VAL A 422 3.65 31.39 -19.97
C VAL A 422 3.57 32.20 -18.69
N THR A 423 2.59 31.91 -17.85
CA THR A 423 2.38 32.56 -16.54
C THR A 423 2.34 31.51 -15.43
N LEU A 424 3.11 31.74 -14.36
CA LEU A 424 3.09 31.00 -13.10
C LEU A 424 3.06 32.01 -11.95
N ASN A 425 1.88 32.29 -11.41
CA ASN A 425 1.68 33.42 -10.51
C ASN A 425 0.70 33.15 -9.37
N SER A 426 0.49 31.87 -9.04
CA SER A 426 -0.55 31.44 -8.11
C SER A 426 -0.04 30.42 -7.09
N GLY A 427 1.27 30.41 -6.79
CA GLY A 427 1.87 29.56 -5.76
C GLY A 427 2.31 28.19 -6.24
N GLU A 428 2.56 28.02 -7.54
CA GLU A 428 3.10 26.78 -8.10
C GLU A 428 4.47 26.46 -7.48
N ASP A 429 4.71 25.20 -7.10
CA ASP A 429 5.98 24.75 -6.54
C ASP A 429 6.90 24.09 -7.59
N SER A 430 8.00 23.49 -7.13
CA SER A 430 9.01 22.84 -7.99
C SER A 430 8.50 21.69 -8.86
N SER A 431 7.32 21.13 -8.55
CA SER A 431 6.66 20.09 -9.35
C SER A 431 5.84 20.65 -10.52
N ALA A 432 5.64 21.97 -10.61
CA ALA A 432 5.18 22.62 -11.82
C ALA A 432 6.34 22.69 -12.83
N VAL A 433 6.29 21.82 -13.85
CA VAL A 433 7.39 21.64 -14.81
C VAL A 433 6.99 22.04 -16.21
N LEU A 434 7.74 22.95 -16.84
CA LEU A 434 7.65 23.18 -18.30
C LEU A 434 8.87 22.57 -18.99
N TYR A 435 8.63 21.56 -19.83
CA TYR A 435 9.70 20.76 -20.43
C TYR A 435 9.66 20.79 -21.97
N GLY A 436 10.74 21.26 -22.59
CA GLY A 436 11.01 20.98 -23.99
C GLY A 436 10.24 21.81 -25.02
N PHE A 437 10.04 23.11 -24.82
CA PHE A 437 9.30 23.99 -25.72
C PHE A 437 10.11 25.14 -26.30
N THR A 438 9.70 25.64 -27.46
CA THR A 438 10.00 27.01 -27.88
C THR A 438 8.92 27.94 -27.32
N VAL A 439 9.32 28.99 -26.62
CA VAL A 439 8.45 30.04 -26.06
C VAL A 439 8.74 31.36 -26.79
N GLN A 440 7.81 31.88 -27.57
CA GLN A 440 8.09 33.02 -28.45
C GLN A 440 6.95 34.03 -28.64
N ASN A 441 7.34 35.21 -29.14
CA ASN A 441 6.46 36.29 -29.58
C ASN A 441 5.48 36.79 -28.51
N GLY A 442 5.78 36.63 -27.22
CA GLY A 442 5.04 37.33 -26.18
C GLY A 442 5.37 38.82 -26.13
N ASN A 443 4.41 39.62 -25.68
CA ASN A 443 4.53 41.07 -25.58
C ASN A 443 3.73 41.59 -24.37
N ALA A 444 4.42 41.77 -23.25
CA ALA A 444 3.81 42.05 -21.95
C ALA A 444 4.42 43.26 -21.26
N GLU A 445 3.83 43.72 -20.16
CA GLU A 445 4.54 44.63 -19.25
C GLU A 445 5.65 43.88 -18.50
N MET A 446 5.37 42.66 -18.07
CA MET A 446 6.22 41.82 -17.23
C MET A 446 6.37 40.45 -17.86
N GLY A 447 7.61 39.99 -18.07
CA GLY A 447 7.90 38.61 -18.51
C GLY A 447 7.31 38.33 -19.89
N GLY A 448 7.91 38.84 -20.96
CA GLY A 448 7.38 38.68 -22.31
C GLY A 448 7.24 37.20 -22.69
N GLY A 449 8.28 36.41 -22.45
CA GLY A 449 8.21 34.95 -22.58
C GLY A 449 7.51 34.30 -21.39
N ILE A 450 8.13 34.41 -20.20
CA ILE A 450 7.65 33.76 -18.98
C ILE A 450 7.53 34.81 -17.86
N PHE A 451 6.36 34.86 -17.21
CA PHE A 451 6.13 35.65 -16.01
C PHE A 451 5.95 34.74 -14.79
N ILE A 452 6.70 35.03 -13.72
CA ILE A 452 6.74 34.25 -12.48
C ILE A 452 6.52 35.20 -11.29
N GLU A 453 5.60 34.86 -10.39
CA GLU A 453 5.32 35.67 -9.19
C GLU A 453 4.94 34.75 -8.02
N SER A 454 5.74 34.78 -6.95
CA SER A 454 5.52 33.94 -5.75
C SER A 454 5.33 32.45 -6.06
N SER A 455 6.13 31.93 -7.00
CA SER A 455 6.11 30.53 -7.44
C SER A 455 7.54 30.02 -7.67
N GLU A 456 7.74 28.70 -7.60
CA GLU A 456 9.04 28.02 -7.61
C GLU A 456 9.17 26.97 -8.74
N PRO A 457 8.78 27.25 -10.00
CA PRO A 457 8.68 26.22 -11.03
C PRO A 457 10.02 25.72 -11.55
N THR A 458 10.00 24.50 -12.09
CA THR A 458 11.13 23.91 -12.81
C THR A 458 10.97 24.08 -14.33
N LEU A 459 11.94 24.73 -14.98
CA LEU A 459 11.89 25.10 -16.38
C LEU A 459 13.07 24.45 -17.12
N GLU A 460 12.78 23.46 -17.96
CA GLU A 460 13.81 22.58 -18.53
C GLU A 460 13.78 22.51 -20.05
N HIS A 461 14.97 22.53 -20.65
CA HIS A 461 15.14 22.31 -22.09
C HIS A 461 14.29 23.25 -22.96
N LEU A 462 14.22 24.52 -22.58
CA LEU A 462 13.41 25.53 -23.25
C LEU A 462 14.23 26.39 -24.23
N LEU A 463 13.57 26.85 -25.28
CA LEU A 463 14.06 27.90 -26.17
C LEU A 463 13.16 29.15 -26.06
N ILE A 464 13.57 30.11 -25.24
CA ILE A 464 12.83 31.35 -24.99
C ILE A 464 13.36 32.46 -25.93
N LYS A 465 12.58 32.86 -26.94
CA LYS A 465 13.08 33.77 -27.98
C LYS A 465 12.07 34.78 -28.52
N ASN A 466 12.58 35.91 -29.03
CA ASN A 466 11.80 36.94 -29.71
C ASN A 466 10.61 37.48 -28.90
N ASN A 467 10.73 37.48 -27.58
CA ASN A 467 9.74 38.05 -26.69
C ASN A 467 10.09 39.50 -26.35
N ASN A 468 9.06 40.30 -26.08
CA ASN A 468 9.18 41.72 -25.76
C ASN A 468 8.50 42.04 -24.42
N ALA A 469 9.12 42.86 -23.57
CA ALA A 469 8.45 43.37 -22.38
C ALA A 469 8.98 44.73 -21.90
N GLU A 470 8.31 45.39 -20.96
CA GLU A 470 8.95 46.50 -20.24
C GLU A 470 9.99 45.95 -19.24
N TYR A 471 9.68 44.81 -18.60
CA TYR A 471 10.51 44.16 -17.59
C TYR A 471 10.66 42.66 -17.89
N GLY A 472 11.90 42.21 -18.14
CA GLY A 472 12.18 40.80 -18.41
C GLY A 472 11.64 40.35 -19.77
N GLY A 473 12.39 40.60 -20.84
CA GLY A 473 11.95 40.31 -22.20
C GLY A 473 11.69 38.81 -22.39
N GLY A 474 12.66 37.97 -22.01
CA GLY A 474 12.50 36.53 -21.96
C GLY A 474 11.76 36.09 -20.69
N VAL A 475 12.28 36.46 -19.52
CA VAL A 475 11.74 36.03 -18.21
C VAL A 475 11.70 37.18 -17.21
N TYR A 476 10.62 37.27 -16.44
CA TYR A 476 10.54 38.12 -15.26
C TYR A 476 10.05 37.33 -14.04
N ALA A 477 10.78 37.39 -12.93
CA ALA A 477 10.35 36.81 -11.66
C ALA A 477 10.37 37.85 -10.52
N ARG A 478 9.36 37.79 -9.63
CA ARG A 478 9.21 38.70 -8.48
C ARG A 478 8.61 38.02 -7.25
N TYR A 479 8.72 38.69 -6.11
CA TYR A 479 8.07 38.36 -4.85
C TYR A 479 8.39 36.95 -4.35
N GLU A 480 9.64 36.75 -3.95
CA GLU A 480 10.13 35.52 -3.34
C GLU A 480 10.00 34.28 -4.25
N ALA A 481 9.84 34.47 -5.57
CA ALA A 481 9.87 33.38 -6.54
C ALA A 481 11.27 32.71 -6.63
N GLU A 482 11.33 31.38 -6.58
CA GLU A 482 12.57 30.59 -6.68
C GLU A 482 12.60 29.65 -7.91
N PRO A 483 12.47 30.17 -9.14
CA PRO A 483 12.42 29.32 -10.33
C PRO A 483 13.76 28.65 -10.66
N VAL A 484 13.72 27.39 -11.08
CA VAL A 484 14.89 26.62 -11.52
C VAL A 484 14.93 26.54 -13.04
N PHE A 485 16.06 26.91 -13.65
CA PHE A 485 16.30 26.83 -15.09
C PHE A 485 17.41 25.83 -15.39
N ASN A 486 17.08 24.76 -16.12
CA ASN A 486 18.03 23.73 -16.52
C ASN A 486 18.10 23.62 -18.04
N SER A 487 19.28 23.78 -18.62
CA SER A 487 19.50 23.64 -20.08
C SER A 487 18.60 24.54 -20.94
N VAL A 488 18.38 25.79 -20.51
CA VAL A 488 17.52 26.76 -21.19
C VAL A 488 18.33 27.73 -22.08
N VAL A 489 17.84 27.97 -23.30
CA VAL A 489 18.40 28.98 -24.22
C VAL A 489 17.48 30.19 -24.29
N ILE A 490 17.96 31.34 -23.84
CA ILE A 490 17.23 32.62 -23.84
C ILE A 490 17.88 33.55 -24.86
N LYS A 491 17.21 33.81 -25.99
CA LYS A 491 17.82 34.59 -27.08
C LYS A 491 16.93 35.59 -27.79
N ASN A 492 17.53 36.70 -28.21
CA ASN A 492 16.86 37.74 -29.01
C ASN A 492 15.58 38.29 -28.38
N ASN A 493 15.50 38.32 -27.05
CA ASN A 493 14.41 38.97 -26.34
C ASN A 493 14.76 40.43 -26.07
N THR A 494 13.75 41.29 -26.02
CA THR A 494 13.92 42.75 -25.85
C THR A 494 13.14 43.25 -24.65
N ALA A 495 13.74 44.10 -23.81
CA ALA A 495 13.00 44.79 -22.77
C ALA A 495 13.53 46.16 -22.33
N GLY A 496 12.68 46.99 -21.74
CA GLY A 496 13.11 48.21 -21.06
C GLY A 496 14.19 47.93 -20.01
N GLN A 497 14.05 46.86 -19.23
CA GLN A 497 15.06 46.37 -18.29
C GLN A 497 15.06 44.83 -18.23
N GLY A 498 16.24 44.21 -18.32
CA GLY A 498 16.38 42.75 -18.32
C GLY A 498 15.97 42.14 -19.65
N GLY A 499 16.74 42.36 -20.71
CA GLY A 499 16.40 41.88 -22.06
C GLY A 499 16.17 40.38 -22.10
N GLY A 500 17.09 39.60 -21.51
CA GLY A 500 16.94 38.16 -21.34
C GLY A 500 16.09 37.83 -20.13
N MET A 501 16.59 38.13 -18.93
CA MET A 501 15.93 37.82 -17.66
C MET A 501 15.96 39.01 -16.71
N ARG A 502 14.96 39.08 -15.83
CA ARG A 502 14.99 39.99 -14.69
C ARG A 502 14.42 39.34 -13.44
N PHE A 503 15.12 39.55 -12.33
CA PHE A 503 14.76 39.06 -11.00
C PHE A 503 14.61 40.22 -10.01
N ARG A 504 13.56 40.18 -9.18
CA ARG A 504 13.22 41.27 -8.26
C ARG A 504 12.61 40.76 -6.96
N ASP A 505 12.70 41.55 -5.90
CA ASP A 505 11.92 41.36 -4.66
C ASP A 505 12.12 39.95 -4.06
N ASP A 506 13.39 39.63 -3.81
CA ASP A 506 13.94 38.40 -3.24
C ASP A 506 13.69 37.13 -4.06
N SER A 507 13.48 37.28 -5.37
CA SER A 507 13.39 36.14 -6.29
C SER A 507 14.74 35.56 -6.68
N ASN A 508 15.14 34.47 -6.03
CA ASN A 508 16.46 33.85 -6.14
C ASN A 508 16.41 32.61 -7.06
N ALA A 509 16.52 32.84 -8.37
CA ALA A 509 16.48 31.75 -9.35
C ALA A 509 17.73 30.87 -9.33
N TRP A 510 17.63 29.63 -9.79
CA TRP A 510 18.78 28.76 -10.01
C TRP A 510 19.00 28.57 -11.52
N ILE A 511 20.15 28.99 -12.04
CA ILE A 511 20.40 29.02 -13.50
C ILE A 511 21.54 28.06 -13.87
N ASN A 512 21.19 26.86 -14.34
CA ASN A 512 22.14 25.79 -14.66
C ASN A 512 22.16 25.46 -16.16
N ASP A 513 23.36 25.33 -16.73
CA ASP A 513 23.58 24.96 -18.14
C ASP A 513 22.80 25.82 -19.16
N CYS A 514 22.55 27.08 -18.80
CA CYS A 514 21.78 28.01 -19.62
C CYS A 514 22.65 28.86 -20.56
N SER A 515 22.06 29.30 -21.67
CA SER A 515 22.69 30.20 -22.65
C SER A 515 21.83 31.45 -22.88
N ILE A 516 22.34 32.62 -22.49
CA ILE A 516 21.64 33.91 -22.59
C ILE A 516 22.33 34.78 -23.65
N ILE A 517 21.76 34.85 -24.86
CA ILE A 517 22.47 35.31 -26.06
C ILE A 517 21.66 36.35 -26.87
N GLY A 518 22.28 37.47 -27.24
CA GLY A 518 21.68 38.41 -28.20
C GLY A 518 20.41 39.12 -27.69
N ASN A 519 20.17 39.11 -26.38
CA ASN A 519 19.07 39.84 -25.77
C ASN A 519 19.41 41.32 -25.62
N VAL A 520 18.41 42.19 -25.79
CA VAL A 520 18.57 43.65 -25.88
C VAL A 520 17.81 44.31 -24.75
N SER A 521 18.42 45.32 -24.11
CA SER A 521 17.71 46.19 -23.19
C SER A 521 17.97 47.66 -23.49
N ASP A 522 16.90 48.47 -23.46
CA ASP A 522 16.98 49.93 -23.62
C ASP A 522 17.46 50.63 -22.32
N GLY A 523 17.49 49.91 -21.20
CA GLY A 523 17.90 50.38 -19.89
C GLY A 523 19.04 49.56 -19.28
N LYS A 524 18.72 48.67 -18.34
CA LYS A 524 19.69 47.90 -17.56
C LYS A 524 19.59 46.41 -17.87
N GLY A 525 20.75 45.75 -18.01
CA GLY A 525 20.89 44.30 -18.13
C GLY A 525 20.33 43.75 -19.44
N GLY A 526 21.16 43.71 -20.49
CA GLY A 526 20.79 43.03 -21.74
C GLY A 526 20.60 41.53 -21.55
N GLY A 527 21.50 40.88 -20.78
CA GLY A 527 21.38 39.47 -20.39
C GLY A 527 20.47 39.27 -19.19
N ILE A 528 20.97 39.55 -17.98
CA ILE A 528 20.23 39.44 -16.72
C ILE A 528 20.25 40.80 -16.00
N TYR A 529 19.13 41.18 -15.39
CA TYR A 529 19.05 42.30 -14.45
C TYR A 529 18.48 41.86 -13.10
N CYS A 530 19.24 42.02 -12.02
CA CYS A 530 18.80 41.68 -10.66
C CYS A 530 18.56 42.96 -9.84
N ASN A 531 17.47 42.99 -9.06
CA ASN A 531 17.17 44.07 -8.13
C ASN A 531 16.57 43.53 -6.84
N ASN A 532 17.39 43.46 -5.78
CA ASN A 532 17.04 42.77 -4.54
C ASN A 532 16.72 41.29 -4.84
N ALA A 533 17.70 40.55 -5.37
CA ALA A 533 17.62 39.15 -5.75
C ALA A 533 19.04 38.59 -5.88
N ASP A 534 19.25 37.32 -5.56
CA ASP A 534 20.52 36.57 -5.62
C ASP A 534 20.40 35.28 -6.47
N PRO A 535 20.24 35.39 -7.80
CA PRO A 535 20.05 34.27 -8.73
C PRO A 535 21.36 33.68 -9.31
#